data_AF-A0AAE1GD34-F1
#
_entry.id   AF-A0AAE1GD34-F1
#
_cell.length_a   1.000
_cell.length_b   1.000
_cell.length_c   1.000
_cell.angle_alpha   90.00
_cell.angle_beta   90.00
_cell.angle_gamma   90.00
#
_symmetry.space_group_name_H-M   'P 1'
#
loop_
_entity.id
_entity.type
_entity.pdbx_description
1 polymer ?
#
loop_
_entity_poly.entity_id
_entity_poly.type
_entity_poly.pdbx_seq_one_letter_code
_entity_poly.pdbx_strand_id
1 'polypeptide(L)'
;MSSSSSNHILAGCWLFFGVIISTAYRGSLIASLTLPRQPFRPETVEDLVTSVERVTYESYGSSHKEFLLKSESPTYKTLGDMIYIGVDIMDGLRDALRKK
;
A
#
# COMPACT_ATOMS: atom_id res chain seq x y z
N MET A 1 47.63 -20.83 36.23
CA MET A 1 47.69 -19.74 35.22
C MET A 1 46.82 -20.11 33.99
N SER A 2 45.50 -20.25 34.15
CA SER A 2 44.60 -20.70 33.05
C SER A 2 43.45 -19.71 32.72
N SER A 3 43.19 -18.70 33.57
CA SER A 3 42.05 -17.79 33.36
C SER A 3 42.23 -16.77 32.23
N SER A 4 43.47 -16.40 31.89
CA SER A 4 43.72 -15.35 30.88
C SER A 4 43.18 -15.75 29.50
N SER A 5 43.46 -16.96 29.03
CA SER A 5 43.00 -17.46 27.73
C SER A 5 41.48 -17.60 27.65
N SER A 6 40.84 -18.06 28.73
CA SER A 6 39.37 -18.16 28.82
C SER A 6 38.69 -16.77 28.76
N ASN A 7 39.28 -15.77 29.40
CA ASN A 7 38.78 -14.39 29.37
C ASN A 7 38.89 -13.76 27.98
N HIS A 8 39.96 -14.05 27.22
CA HIS A 8 40.10 -13.55 25.84
C HIS A 8 39.05 -14.16 24.90
N ILE A 9 38.74 -15.46 25.06
CA ILE A 9 37.69 -16.12 24.28
C ILE A 9 36.33 -15.51 24.63
N LEU A 10 36.03 -15.31 25.91
CA LEU A 10 34.78 -14.68 26.35
C LEU A 10 34.64 -13.26 25.82
N ALA A 11 35.69 -12.43 25.91
CA ALA A 11 35.70 -11.08 25.36
C ALA A 11 35.54 -11.07 23.84
N GLY A 12 36.17 -12.00 23.12
CA GLY A 12 36.01 -12.18 21.68
C GLY A 12 34.57 -12.54 21.30
N CYS A 13 33.96 -13.50 22.00
CA CYS A 13 32.56 -13.87 21.80
C CYS A 13 31.61 -12.71 22.11
N TRP A 14 31.88 -11.93 23.16
CA TRP A 14 31.07 -10.75 23.51
C TRP A 14 31.12 -9.67 22.43
N LEU A 15 32.32 -9.36 21.92
CA LEU A 15 32.48 -8.39 20.85
C LEU A 15 31.83 -8.88 19.54
N PHE A 16 31.99 -10.16 19.20
CA PHE A 16 31.35 -10.75 18.04
C PHE A 16 29.82 -10.67 18.12
N PHE A 17 29.26 -10.98 19.30
CA PHE A 17 27.83 -10.83 19.55
C PHE A 17 27.37 -9.37 19.44
N GLY A 18 28.15 -8.43 19.98
CA GLY A 18 27.89 -7.00 19.84
C GLY A 18 27.87 -6.52 18.39
N VAL A 19 28.77 -7.04 17.54
CA VAL A 19 28.78 -6.77 16.09
C VAL A 19 27.54 -7.34 15.41
N ILE A 20 27.13 -8.57 15.75
CA ILE A 20 25.93 -9.19 15.18
C ILE A 20 24.69 -8.37 15.51
N ILE A 21 24.47 -8.02 16.78
CA ILE A 21 23.31 -7.23 17.20
C ILE A 21 23.32 -5.86 16.53
N SER A 22 24.46 -5.18 16.52
CA SER A 22 24.58 -3.85 15.92
C SER A 22 24.26 -3.88 14.42
N THR A 23 24.71 -4.91 13.72
CA THR A 23 24.45 -5.08 12.29
C THR A 23 22.99 -5.41 12.02
N ALA A 24 22.38 -6.30 12.81
CA ALA A 24 20.97 -6.65 12.70
C ALA A 24 20.07 -5.43 12.94
N TYR A 25 20.32 -4.67 14.02
CA TYR A 25 19.55 -3.47 14.33
C TYR A 25 19.66 -2.41 13.24
N ARG A 26 20.88 -2.14 12.74
CA ARG A 26 21.09 -1.20 11.62
C ARG A 26 20.36 -1.66 10.36
N GLY A 27 20.40 -2.95 10.04
CA GLY A 27 19.67 -3.51 8.90
C GLY A 27 18.15 -3.31 9.01
N SER A 28 17.56 -3.63 10.16
CA SER A 28 16.13 -3.40 10.41
C SER A 28 15.74 -1.92 10.38
N LEU A 29 16.58 -1.05 10.95
CA LEU A 29 16.35 0.39 10.95
C LEU A 29 16.41 0.97 9.54
N ILE A 30 17.41 0.58 8.74
CA ILE A 30 17.52 1.00 7.34
C ILE A 30 16.28 0.55 6.57
N ALA A 31 15.86 -0.71 6.72
CA ALA A 31 14.66 -1.22 6.05
C ALA A 31 13.40 -0.43 6.45
N SER A 32 13.26 -0.07 7.73
CA SER A 32 12.12 0.73 8.20
C SER A 32 12.14 2.17 7.71
N LEU A 33 13.30 2.74 7.40
CA LEU A 33 13.44 4.13 6.96
C LEU A 33 13.42 4.27 5.44
N THR A 34 13.85 3.25 4.69
CA THR A 34 13.89 3.30 3.22
C THR A 34 12.57 2.93 2.57
N LEU A 35 11.71 2.14 3.23
CA LEU A 35 10.37 1.86 2.72
C LEU A 35 9.43 3.02 3.03
N PRO A 36 9.02 3.85 2.04
CA PRO A 36 8.04 4.88 2.30
C PRO A 36 6.71 4.24 2.68
N ARG A 37 6.06 4.75 3.73
CA ARG A 37 4.71 4.32 4.10
C ARG A 37 3.76 4.74 2.98
N GLN A 38 3.28 3.79 2.20
CA GLN A 38 2.31 4.08 1.14
C GLN A 38 0.97 4.49 1.79
N PRO A 39 0.24 5.46 1.20
CA PRO A 39 -1.12 5.73 1.61
C PRO A 39 -1.97 4.48 1.37
N PHE A 40 -3.08 4.38 2.09
CA PHE A 40 -4.04 3.30 1.90
C PHE A 40 -4.46 3.25 0.43
N ARG A 41 -4.17 2.12 -0.22
CA ARG A 41 -4.60 1.85 -1.58
C ARG A 41 -5.85 0.98 -1.49
N PRO A 42 -7.00 1.40 -2.03
CA PRO A 42 -8.17 0.54 -2.07
C PRO A 42 -7.86 -0.69 -2.93
N GLU A 43 -7.97 -1.88 -2.35
CA GLU A 43 -7.74 -3.17 -3.04
C GLU A 43 -9.05 -3.96 -3.21
N THR A 44 -10.10 -3.56 -2.50
CA THR A 44 -11.45 -4.12 -2.60
C THR A 44 -12.44 -3.11 -3.14
N VAL A 45 -13.62 -3.59 -3.58
CA VAL A 45 -14.68 -2.72 -4.10
C VAL A 45 -15.30 -1.91 -2.97
N GLU A 46 -15.40 -2.50 -1.78
CA GLU A 46 -15.83 -1.85 -0.55
C GLU A 46 -14.90 -0.68 -0.20
N ASP A 47 -13.59 -0.90 -0.29
CA ASP A 47 -12.60 0.15 -0.06
C ASP A 47 -12.68 1.24 -1.12
N LEU A 48 -12.93 0.88 -2.38
CA LEU A 48 -13.09 1.84 -3.47
C LEU A 48 -14.28 2.76 -3.23
N VAL A 49 -15.41 2.18 -2.80
CA VAL A 49 -16.64 2.93 -2.54
C VAL A 49 -16.52 3.89 -1.37
N THR A 50 -15.67 3.58 -0.40
CA THR A 50 -15.45 4.42 0.79
C THR A 50 -14.36 5.47 0.59
N SER A 51 -13.39 5.21 -0.29
CA SER A 51 -12.21 6.08 -0.47
C SER A 51 -12.34 7.11 -1.58
N VAL A 52 -13.29 6.94 -2.52
CA VAL A 52 -13.37 7.76 -3.74
C VAL A 52 -14.74 8.45 -3.86
N GLU A 53 -14.72 9.73 -4.24
CA GLU A 53 -15.93 10.55 -4.47
C GLU A 53 -16.68 10.15 -5.75
N ARG A 54 -15.96 9.80 -6.83
CA ARG A 54 -16.52 9.47 -8.13
C ARG A 54 -15.63 8.54 -8.94
N VAL A 55 -16.23 7.72 -9.79
CA VAL A 55 -15.51 6.87 -10.75
C VAL A 55 -15.83 7.33 -12.17
N THR A 56 -14.81 7.66 -12.95
CA THR A 56 -15.00 8.17 -14.33
C THR A 56 -14.99 7.03 -15.34
N TYR A 57 -15.99 6.99 -16.21
CA TYR A 57 -16.10 6.07 -17.34
C TYR A 57 -16.21 6.85 -18.65
N GLU A 58 -15.71 6.25 -19.73
CA GLU A 58 -15.91 6.76 -21.08
C GLU A 58 -17.38 6.69 -21.51
N SER A 59 -17.72 7.37 -22.62
CA SER A 59 -19.10 7.46 -23.12
C SER A 59 -19.75 6.10 -23.41
N TYR A 60 -18.99 5.06 -23.74
CA TYR A 60 -19.53 3.70 -23.94
C TYR A 60 -19.65 2.89 -22.64
N GLY A 61 -19.27 3.48 -21.51
CA GLY A 61 -19.34 2.88 -20.17
C GLY A 61 -20.75 2.80 -19.58
N SER A 62 -21.77 3.29 -20.28
CA SER A 62 -23.17 3.27 -19.83
C SER A 62 -23.68 1.86 -19.53
N SER A 63 -23.31 0.87 -20.35
CA SER A 63 -23.65 -0.53 -20.12
C SER A 63 -23.09 -1.09 -18.80
N HIS A 64 -21.88 -0.67 -18.42
CA HIS A 64 -21.25 -1.07 -17.17
C HIS A 64 -21.97 -0.47 -15.96
N LYS A 65 -22.35 0.81 -16.05
CA LYS A 65 -23.16 1.47 -15.02
C LYS A 65 -24.49 0.73 -14.80
N GLU A 66 -25.21 0.43 -15.88
CA GLU A 66 -26.47 -0.31 -15.79
C GLU A 66 -26.30 -1.72 -15.22
N PHE A 67 -25.23 -2.42 -15.61
CA PHE A 67 -24.92 -3.74 -15.08
C PHE A 67 -24.69 -3.71 -13.57
N LEU A 68 -23.90 -2.74 -13.10
CA LEU A 68 -23.60 -2.58 -11.67
C LEU A 68 -24.84 -2.20 -10.85
N LEU A 69 -25.71 -1.33 -11.39
CA LEU A 69 -26.97 -0.96 -10.74
C LEU A 69 -27.97 -2.12 -10.66
N LYS A 70 -27.91 -3.07 -11.61
CA LYS A 70 -28.76 -4.28 -11.61
C LYS A 70 -28.23 -5.40 -10.72
N SER A 71 -27.00 -5.31 -10.22
CA SER A 71 -26.41 -6.32 -9.34
C SER A 71 -27.20 -6.50 -8.05
N GLU A 72 -27.15 -7.67 -7.41
CA GLU A 72 -27.86 -7.88 -6.13
C GLU A 72 -27.14 -7.25 -4.94
N SER A 73 -25.81 -7.11 -5.03
CA SER A 73 -24.98 -6.58 -3.95
C SER A 73 -25.16 -5.08 -3.78
N PRO A 74 -25.36 -4.59 -2.54
CA PRO A 74 -25.46 -3.17 -2.27
C PRO A 74 -24.18 -2.41 -2.64
N THR A 75 -22.99 -3.00 -2.41
CA THR A 75 -21.70 -2.36 -2.71
C THR A 75 -21.56 -2.03 -4.20
N TYR A 76 -21.94 -2.97 -5.08
CA TYR A 76 -21.87 -2.78 -6.52
C TYR A 76 -22.92 -1.78 -7.04
N LYS A 77 -24.10 -1.71 -6.42
CA LYS A 77 -25.08 -0.66 -6.73
C LYS A 77 -24.55 0.73 -6.38
N THR A 78 -23.96 0.88 -5.19
CA THR A 78 -23.34 2.14 -4.77
C THR A 78 -22.19 2.53 -5.71
N LEU A 79 -21.36 1.56 -6.10
CA LEU A 79 -20.33 1.79 -7.12
C LEU A 79 -20.95 2.30 -8.43
N GLY A 80 -22.01 1.65 -8.92
CA GLY A 80 -22.73 2.05 -10.12
C GLY A 80 -23.27 3.48 -10.05
N ASP A 81 -23.78 3.90 -8.90
CA ASP A 81 -24.30 5.26 -8.70
C ASP A 81 -23.20 6.33 -8.82
N MET A 82 -22.01 6.05 -8.28
CA MET A 82 -20.84 6.93 -8.33
C MET A 82 -20.18 7.02 -9.72
N ILE A 83 -20.60 6.21 -10.69
CA ILE A 83 -20.04 6.26 -12.04
C ILE A 83 -20.56 7.50 -12.78
N TYR A 84 -19.61 8.34 -13.20
CA TYR A 84 -19.82 9.48 -14.08
C TYR A 84 -19.40 9.14 -15.51
N ILE A 85 -20.34 9.21 -16.46
CA ILE A 85 -20.15 8.84 -17.87
C ILE A 85 -19.88 10.09 -18.71
N GLY A 86 -19.03 9.95 -19.73
CA GLY A 86 -18.89 10.95 -20.79
C GLY A 86 -17.63 11.81 -20.70
N VAL A 87 -16.64 11.38 -19.92
CA VAL A 87 -15.31 11.99 -19.89
C VAL A 87 -14.40 11.22 -20.84
N ASP A 88 -13.65 11.93 -21.68
CA ASP A 88 -12.56 11.34 -22.46
C ASP A 88 -11.50 10.73 -21.51
N ILE A 89 -10.86 9.61 -21.88
CA ILE A 89 -9.90 8.92 -20.99
C ILE A 89 -8.80 9.87 -20.53
N MET A 90 -8.28 10.68 -21.45
CA MET A 90 -7.13 11.54 -21.15
C MET A 90 -7.54 12.65 -20.19
N ASP A 91 -8.74 13.19 -20.36
CA ASP A 91 -9.29 14.21 -19.46
C ASP A 91 -9.64 13.61 -18.08
N GLY A 92 -10.22 12.41 -18.05
CA GLY A 92 -10.53 11.69 -16.81
C GLY A 92 -9.27 11.33 -16.01
N LEU A 93 -8.24 10.84 -16.69
CA LEU A 93 -6.94 10.55 -16.10
C LEU A 93 -6.29 11.83 -15.56
N ARG A 94 -6.33 12.92 -16.34
CA ARG A 94 -5.78 14.21 -15.91
C ARG A 94 -6.47 14.75 -14.68
N ASP A 95 -7.79 14.59 -14.57
CA ASP A 95 -8.55 15.01 -13.41
C ASP A 95 -8.27 14.15 -12.18
N ALA A 96 -8.18 12.82 -12.34
CA ALA A 96 -7.80 11.90 -11.28
C ALA A 96 -6.40 12.20 -10.71
N LEU A 97 -5.45 12.59 -11.57
CA LEU A 97 -4.10 12.96 -11.16
C LEU A 97 -4.02 14.32 -10.45
N ARG A 98 -4.98 15.24 -10.73
CA ARG A 98 -5.04 16.56 -10.08
C ARG A 98 -5.67 16.51 -8.69
N LYS A 99 -6.63 15.61 -8.47
CA LYS A 99 -7.36 15.47 -7.20
C LYS A 99 -6.63 14.62 -6.14
N LYS A 100 -5.35 14.31 -6.35
CA LYS A 100 -4.55 13.45 -5.46
C LYS A 100 -4.07 14.16 -4.21
#